data_AF-A0A958ITU4-F1
#
_entry.id   AF-A0A958ITU4-F1
#
_cell.length_a   1.000
_cell.length_b   1.000
_cell.length_c   1.000
_cell.angle_alpha   90.00
_cell.angle_beta   90.00
_cell.angle_gamma   90.00
#
_symmetry.space_group_name_H-M   'P 1'
#
loop_
_entity.id
_entity.type
_entity.pdbx_description
1 polymer ?
#
loop_
_entity_poly.entity_id
_entity_poly.type
_entity_poly.pdbx_seq_one_letter_code
_entity_poly.pdbx_strand_id
1 'polypeptide(L)'
;MTTFDQQSIPCAVCGEESRHQILLSSNQLGSPDLDLRPAKMLRSTMGMWVQCCPSCGYCNQMIATPIPNAKEIIARDNYQKTLNDEALPELVRHFRCYAMLVIEMDLEKARLAHMYAAWVCDDQNLTELARECRGSAIAILETW
;
A
#
# COMPACT_ATOMS: atom_id res chain seq x y z
N MET A 1 -4.03 15.32 -17.89
CA MET A 1 -4.50 13.98 -18.29
C MET A 1 -3.75 12.97 -17.43
N THR A 2 -4.43 11.93 -16.97
CA THR A 2 -3.81 10.83 -16.23
C THR A 2 -3.79 9.62 -17.15
N THR A 3 -2.61 9.03 -17.33
CA THR A 3 -2.40 7.89 -18.21
C THR A 3 -1.90 6.73 -17.37
N PHE A 4 -2.57 5.59 -17.50
CA PHE A 4 -2.15 4.34 -16.90
C PHE A 4 -2.20 3.24 -17.96
N ASP A 5 -1.43 2.19 -17.73
CA ASP A 5 -1.35 1.02 -18.59
C ASP A 5 -1.64 -0.24 -17.77
N GLN A 6 -2.19 -1.26 -18.42
CA GLN A 6 -2.39 -2.57 -17.79
C GLN A 6 -1.32 -3.53 -18.27
N GLN A 7 -0.47 -3.98 -17.35
CA GLN A 7 0.64 -4.86 -17.68
C GLN A 7 0.55 -6.17 -16.91
N SER A 8 0.97 -7.27 -17.55
CA SER A 8 1.23 -8.54 -16.89
C SER A 8 2.61 -8.47 -16.25
N ILE A 9 2.67 -8.63 -14.93
CA ILE A 9 3.91 -8.49 -14.17
C ILE A 9 4.15 -9.80 -13.40
N PRO A 10 5.35 -10.41 -13.50
CA PRO A 10 5.67 -11.59 -12.71
C PRO A 10 5.93 -11.21 -11.26
N CYS A 11 5.40 -12.00 -10.33
CA CYS A 11 5.65 -11.81 -8.91
C CYS A 11 7.09 -12.22 -8.56
N ALA A 12 7.83 -11.36 -7.87
CA ALA A 12 9.20 -11.65 -7.42
C ALA A 12 9.29 -12.77 -6.36
N VAL A 13 8.17 -13.15 -5.73
CA VAL A 13 8.12 -14.17 -4.68
C VAL A 13 7.67 -15.53 -5.20
N CYS A 14 6.54 -15.60 -5.91
CA CYS A 14 6.00 -16.88 -6.40
C CYS A 14 6.23 -17.13 -7.90
N GLY A 15 6.64 -16.12 -8.67
CA GLY A 15 6.85 -16.22 -10.11
C GLY A 15 5.57 -16.14 -10.95
N GLU A 16 4.38 -16.21 -10.35
CA GLU A 16 3.11 -16.13 -11.07
C GLU A 16 2.91 -14.74 -11.69
N GLU A 17 2.42 -14.71 -12.93
CA GLU A 17 2.07 -13.46 -13.60
C GLU A 17 0.69 -12.98 -13.19
N SER A 18 0.56 -11.67 -12.97
CA SER A 18 -0.73 -11.05 -12.66
C SER A 18 -0.85 -9.67 -13.27
N ARG A 19 -2.09 -9.26 -13.57
CA ARG A 19 -2.37 -8.00 -14.25
C ARG A 19 -2.48 -6.87 -13.23
N HIS A 20 -1.67 -5.83 -13.41
CA HIS A 20 -1.68 -4.64 -12.58
C HIS A 20 -1.80 -3.38 -13.43
N GLN A 21 -2.44 -2.35 -12.87
CA GLN A 21 -2.42 -1.01 -13.43
C GLN A 21 -1.14 -0.30 -13.00
N ILE A 22 -0.41 0.24 -13.97
CA ILE A 22 0.79 1.04 -13.74
C ILE A 22 0.48 2.48 -14.13
N LEU A 23 0.71 3.39 -13.18
CA LEU A 23 0.59 4.82 -13.44
C LEU A 23 1.78 5.28 -14.31
N LEU A 24 1.51 5.71 -15.52
CA LEU A 24 2.54 6.23 -16.44
C LEU A 24 2.73 7.75 -16.25
N SER A 25 1.64 8.48 -16.10
CA SER A 25 1.69 9.90 -15.76
C SER A 25 0.40 10.36 -15.08
N SER A 26 0.51 11.34 -14.19
CA SER A 26 -0.61 12.09 -13.65
C SER A 26 -0.22 13.56 -13.56
N ASN A 27 -1.20 14.45 -13.71
CA ASN A 27 -0.97 15.84 -13.34
C ASN A 27 -1.07 16.03 -11.82
N GLN A 28 -0.35 17.02 -11.31
CA GLN A 28 -0.45 17.51 -9.94
C GLN A 28 -1.14 18.88 -9.91
N LEU A 29 -2.06 19.13 -10.85
CA LEU A 29 -2.72 20.42 -10.93
C LEU A 29 -3.65 20.61 -9.72
N GLY A 30 -3.32 21.60 -8.88
CA GLY A 30 -3.96 21.86 -7.60
C GLY A 30 -2.95 21.81 -6.44
N SER A 31 -3.31 22.39 -5.30
CA SER A 31 -2.51 22.33 -4.08
C SER A 31 -2.77 21.02 -3.32
N PRO A 32 -1.75 20.43 -2.67
CA PRO A 32 -1.95 19.38 -1.68
C PRO A 32 -2.85 19.84 -0.52
N ASP A 33 -3.47 18.89 0.17
CA ASP A 33 -4.15 19.16 1.45
C ASP A 33 -3.11 19.49 2.54
N LEU A 34 -3.56 20.07 3.66
CA LEU A 34 -2.67 20.40 4.79
C LEU A 34 -2.00 19.17 5.42
N ASP A 35 -2.55 17.99 5.22
CA ASP A 35 -1.98 16.70 5.65
C ASP A 35 -1.10 16.04 4.57
N LEU A 36 -0.71 16.82 3.56
CA LEU A 36 0.14 16.43 2.44
C LEU A 36 -0.48 15.41 1.48
N ARG A 37 -1.78 15.10 1.59
CA ARG A 37 -2.45 14.35 0.53
C ARG A 37 -2.34 15.11 -0.79
N PRO A 38 -1.96 14.44 -1.88
CA PRO A 38 -1.84 15.13 -3.15
C PRO A 38 -3.21 15.60 -3.66
N ALA A 39 -3.18 16.51 -4.62
CA ALA A 39 -4.38 16.98 -5.29
C ALA A 39 -5.20 15.81 -5.88
N LYS A 40 -6.52 16.01 -5.98
CA LYS A 40 -7.52 14.98 -6.30
C LYS A 40 -7.13 14.03 -7.44
N MET A 41 -6.57 14.55 -8.53
CA MET A 41 -6.17 13.74 -9.69
C MET A 41 -5.11 12.70 -9.32
N LEU A 42 -4.02 13.13 -8.67
CA LEU A 42 -2.99 12.18 -8.22
C LEU A 42 -3.51 11.30 -7.07
N ARG A 43 -4.35 11.82 -6.16
CA ARG A 43 -4.97 11.01 -5.08
C ARG A 43 -5.82 9.86 -5.62
N SER A 44 -6.58 10.09 -6.70
CA SER A 44 -7.38 9.01 -7.32
C SER A 44 -6.54 7.87 -7.89
N THR A 45 -5.22 8.01 -7.98
CA THR A 45 -4.30 6.97 -8.45
C THR A 45 -3.76 6.05 -7.35
N MET A 46 -4.17 6.25 -6.08
CA MET A 46 -3.66 5.47 -4.95
C MET A 46 -3.80 3.95 -5.10
N GLY A 47 -4.81 3.48 -5.84
CA GLY A 47 -4.96 2.05 -6.17
C GLY A 47 -3.81 1.47 -7.00
N MET A 48 -2.97 2.31 -7.62
CA MET A 48 -1.78 1.91 -8.38
C MET A 48 -0.48 2.09 -7.58
N TRP A 49 -0.53 2.66 -6.37
CA TRP A 49 0.66 2.91 -5.55
C TRP A 49 1.12 1.66 -4.80
N VAL A 50 0.24 0.66 -4.69
CA VAL A 50 0.55 -0.65 -4.13
C VAL A 50 -0.14 -1.72 -4.97
N GLN A 51 0.61 -2.76 -5.29
CA GLN A 51 0.19 -3.94 -6.02
C GLN A 51 0.22 -5.13 -5.06
N CYS A 52 -0.75 -6.04 -5.19
CA CYS A 52 -0.81 -7.27 -4.41
C CYS A 52 -0.90 -8.46 -5.35
N CYS A 53 0.02 -9.42 -5.22
CA CYS A 53 -0.03 -10.64 -6.00
C CYS A 53 -1.24 -11.49 -5.56
N PRO A 54 -2.18 -11.84 -6.47
CA PRO A 54 -3.37 -12.61 -6.11
C PRO A 54 -3.06 -14.06 -5.76
N SER A 55 -1.89 -14.58 -6.13
CA SER A 55 -1.50 -15.98 -5.89
C SER A 55 -0.88 -16.18 -4.50
N CYS A 56 0.07 -15.32 -4.11
CA CYS A 56 0.78 -15.47 -2.82
C CYS A 56 0.51 -14.35 -1.81
N GLY A 57 -0.19 -13.28 -2.19
CA GLY A 57 -0.46 -12.15 -1.30
C GLY A 57 0.69 -11.18 -1.13
N TYR A 58 1.77 -11.28 -1.91
CA TYR A 58 2.90 -10.34 -1.85
C TYR A 58 2.48 -8.92 -2.22
N CYS A 59 2.65 -7.98 -1.29
CA CYS A 59 2.32 -6.56 -1.50
C CYS A 59 3.58 -5.72 -1.69
N ASN A 60 3.66 -4.96 -2.78
CA ASN A 60 4.76 -4.00 -3.01
C ASN A 60 4.29 -2.88 -3.95
N GLN A 61 5.02 -1.76 -4.05
CA GLN A 61 4.78 -0.75 -5.08
C GLN A 61 4.87 -1.34 -6.50
N MET A 62 5.77 -2.32 -6.66
CA MET A 62 5.92 -3.13 -7.86
C MET A 62 6.15 -4.59 -7.47
N ILE A 63 5.24 -5.50 -7.82
CA ILE A 63 5.36 -6.92 -7.41
C ILE A 63 6.55 -7.64 -8.05
N ALA A 64 7.11 -7.10 -9.14
CA ALA A 64 8.35 -7.59 -9.76
C ALA A 64 9.61 -7.22 -8.97
N THR A 65 9.53 -6.30 -8.01
CA THR A 65 10.68 -5.92 -7.18
C THR A 65 10.71 -6.79 -5.92
N PRO A 66 11.81 -7.52 -5.64
CA PRO A 66 11.91 -8.36 -4.46
C PRO A 66 12.15 -7.55 -3.19
N ILE A 67 11.54 -8.00 -2.08
CA ILE A 67 11.82 -7.56 -0.71
C ILE A 67 12.47 -8.73 0.02
N PRO A 68 13.61 -8.52 0.74
CA PRO A 68 14.23 -9.58 1.53
C PRO A 68 13.26 -10.18 2.55
N ASN A 69 13.31 -11.50 2.72
CA ASN A 69 12.46 -12.25 3.66
C ASN A 69 10.93 -12.12 3.43
N ALA A 70 10.51 -11.66 2.24
CA ALA A 70 9.09 -11.44 1.96
C ALA A 70 8.27 -12.73 2.11
N LYS A 71 8.81 -13.87 1.66
CA LYS A 71 8.11 -15.16 1.72
C LYS A 71 7.82 -15.58 3.16
N GLU A 72 8.77 -15.38 4.05
CA GLU A 72 8.66 -15.68 5.48
C GLU A 72 7.66 -14.75 6.16
N ILE A 73 7.67 -13.45 5.83
CA ILE A 73 6.74 -12.47 6.39
C ILE A 73 5.31 -12.74 5.92
N ILE A 74 5.11 -13.02 4.63
CA ILE A 74 3.81 -13.37 4.06
C ILE A 74 3.20 -14.58 4.77
N ALA A 75 4.00 -15.57 5.12
CA ALA A 75 3.52 -16.78 5.79
C ALA A 75 3.10 -16.55 7.25
N ARG A 76 3.37 -15.40 7.86
CA ARG A 76 3.02 -15.12 9.26
C ARG A 76 1.52 -14.93 9.44
N ASP A 77 1.00 -15.41 10.57
CA ASP A 77 -0.43 -15.31 10.91
C ASP A 77 -0.96 -13.87 10.92
N ASN A 78 -0.18 -12.92 11.43
CA ASN A 78 -0.59 -11.51 11.48
C ASN A 78 -0.71 -10.90 10.07
N TYR A 79 0.17 -11.29 9.15
CA TYR A 79 0.11 -10.88 7.76
C TYR A 79 -1.13 -11.46 7.08
N GLN A 80 -1.33 -12.77 7.19
CA GLN A 80 -2.48 -13.46 6.59
C GLN A 80 -3.81 -12.97 7.16
N LYS A 81 -3.88 -12.68 8.47
CA LYS A 81 -5.08 -12.05 9.07
C LYS A 81 -5.37 -10.70 8.43
N THR A 82 -4.34 -9.85 8.28
CA THR A 82 -4.52 -8.51 7.68
C THR A 82 -4.92 -8.59 6.21
N LEU A 83 -4.31 -9.51 5.45
CA LEU A 83 -4.57 -9.68 4.01
C LEU A 83 -5.99 -10.16 3.72
N ASN A 84 -6.51 -11.04 4.58
CA ASN A 84 -7.82 -11.68 4.39
C ASN A 84 -8.95 -11.03 5.23
N ASP A 85 -8.70 -9.86 5.85
CA ASP A 85 -9.71 -9.17 6.67
C ASP A 85 -10.74 -8.43 5.79
N GLU A 86 -11.83 -9.11 5.46
CA GLU A 86 -12.91 -8.54 4.64
C GLU A 86 -13.60 -7.32 5.26
N ALA A 87 -13.44 -7.06 6.57
CA ALA A 87 -13.96 -5.86 7.21
C ALA A 87 -13.16 -4.59 6.82
N LEU A 88 -11.94 -4.74 6.31
CA LEU A 88 -11.11 -3.64 5.84
C LEU A 88 -11.29 -3.41 4.33
N PRO A 89 -11.22 -2.15 3.85
CA PRO A 89 -11.11 -1.90 2.42
C PRO A 89 -9.86 -2.58 1.83
N GLU A 90 -9.96 -3.15 0.65
CA GLU A 90 -8.88 -3.90 0.01
C GLU A 90 -7.56 -3.12 -0.07
N LEU A 91 -7.63 -1.86 -0.51
CA LEU A 91 -6.45 -1.01 -0.64
C LEU A 91 -5.80 -0.70 0.73
N VAL A 92 -6.59 -0.62 1.81
CA VAL A 92 -6.09 -0.46 3.18
C VAL A 92 -5.33 -1.72 3.60
N ARG A 93 -5.84 -2.92 3.30
CA ARG A 93 -5.14 -4.19 3.56
C ARG A 93 -3.80 -4.23 2.84
N HIS A 94 -3.78 -3.87 1.56
CA HIS A 94 -2.55 -3.90 0.75
C HIS A 94 -1.48 -2.95 1.28
N PHE A 95 -1.84 -1.72 1.66
CA PHE A 95 -0.88 -0.79 2.26
C PHE A 95 -0.36 -1.29 3.63
N ARG A 96 -1.23 -1.85 4.48
CA ARG A 96 -0.82 -2.43 5.77
C ARG A 96 0.13 -3.62 5.57
N CYS A 97 -0.20 -4.53 4.65
CA CYS A 97 0.66 -5.67 4.29
C CYS A 97 2.01 -5.20 3.73
N TYR A 98 2.01 -4.19 2.86
CA TYR A 98 3.24 -3.57 2.36
C TYR A 98 4.09 -3.00 3.50
N ALA A 99 3.48 -2.30 4.46
CA ALA A 99 4.19 -1.77 5.63
C ALA A 99 4.91 -2.88 6.42
N MET A 100 4.23 -4.01 6.66
CA MET A 100 4.80 -5.16 7.37
C MET A 100 6.00 -5.77 6.64
N LEU A 101 6.04 -5.70 5.30
CA LEU A 101 7.14 -6.24 4.50
C LEU A 101 8.38 -5.36 4.53
N VAL A 102 8.21 -4.03 4.61
CA VAL A 102 9.34 -3.09 4.55
C VAL A 102 9.78 -2.54 5.91
N ILE A 103 9.07 -2.84 7.00
CA ILE A 103 9.32 -2.25 8.33
C ILE A 103 10.77 -2.41 8.81
N GLU A 104 11.38 -3.58 8.64
CA GLU A 104 12.74 -3.87 9.13
C GLU A 104 13.84 -3.19 8.29
N MET A 105 13.53 -2.76 7.07
CA MET A 105 14.51 -2.23 6.11
C MET A 105 14.34 -0.73 5.84
N ASP A 106 13.10 -0.23 5.91
CA ASP A 106 12.73 1.12 5.51
C ASP A 106 11.51 1.57 6.33
N LEU A 107 11.81 2.07 7.53
CA LEU A 107 10.80 2.60 8.47
C LEU A 107 10.02 3.76 7.86
N GLU A 108 10.65 4.57 6.98
CA GLU A 108 9.96 5.67 6.30
C GLU A 108 8.88 5.14 5.36
N LYS A 109 9.19 4.16 4.51
CA LYS A 109 8.19 3.53 3.63
C LYS A 109 7.09 2.84 4.42
N ALA A 110 7.42 2.14 5.49
CA ALA A 110 6.41 1.50 6.34
C ALA A 110 5.44 2.52 6.95
N ARG A 111 5.99 3.62 7.48
CA ARG A 111 5.20 4.73 8.01
C ARG A 111 4.32 5.38 6.94
N LEU A 112 4.88 5.66 5.77
CA LEU A 112 4.13 6.25 4.66
C LEU A 112 3.02 5.32 4.17
N ALA A 113 3.24 4.01 4.13
CA ALA A 113 2.21 3.05 3.78
C ALA A 113 1.02 3.11 4.77
N HIS A 114 1.28 3.22 6.07
CA HIS A 114 0.21 3.44 7.06
C HIS A 114 -0.48 4.81 6.89
N MET A 115 0.25 5.86 6.52
CA MET A 115 -0.35 7.17 6.18
C MET A 115 -1.25 7.08 4.94
N TYR A 116 -0.83 6.38 3.90
CA TYR A 116 -1.63 6.16 2.69
C TYR A 116 -2.87 5.32 3.01
N ALA A 117 -2.75 4.30 3.87
CA ALA A 117 -3.91 3.57 4.37
C ALA A 117 -4.90 4.50 5.10
N ALA A 118 -4.41 5.44 5.92
CA ALA A 118 -5.28 6.42 6.58
C ALA A 118 -5.99 7.33 5.57
N TRP A 119 -5.30 7.79 4.52
CA TRP A 119 -5.90 8.61 3.48
C TRP A 119 -7.01 7.89 2.70
N VAL A 120 -6.83 6.59 2.41
CA VAL A 120 -7.91 5.77 1.82
C VAL A 120 -9.12 5.70 2.74
N CYS A 121 -8.89 5.58 4.06
CA CYS A 121 -9.96 5.57 5.05
C CYS A 121 -10.67 6.94 5.11
N ASP A 122 -9.93 8.04 5.06
CA ASP A 122 -10.50 9.39 5.06
C ASP A 122 -11.40 9.63 3.84
N ASP A 123 -10.93 9.23 2.64
CA ASP A 123 -11.71 9.36 1.39
C ASP A 123 -13.00 8.51 1.41
N GLN A 124 -13.06 7.48 2.27
CA GLN A 124 -14.24 6.63 2.48
C GLN A 124 -15.03 6.99 3.76
N ASN A 125 -14.66 8.05 4.48
CA ASN A 125 -15.26 8.48 5.75
C ASN A 125 -15.18 7.41 6.88
N LEU A 126 -14.14 6.57 6.88
CA LEU A 126 -13.88 5.56 7.91
C LEU A 126 -13.00 6.13 9.03
N THR A 127 -13.56 7.02 9.85
CA THR A 127 -12.80 7.85 10.80
C THR A 127 -12.00 7.04 11.82
N GLU A 128 -12.59 6.03 12.46
CA GLU A 128 -11.87 5.21 13.46
C GLU A 128 -10.72 4.43 12.83
N LEU A 129 -10.94 3.84 11.66
CA LEU A 129 -9.90 3.10 10.95
C LEU A 129 -8.76 4.04 10.47
N ALA A 130 -9.10 5.26 10.06
CA ALA A 130 -8.12 6.28 9.72
C ALA A 130 -7.28 6.67 10.95
N ARG A 131 -7.90 6.75 12.14
CA ARG A 131 -7.21 7.01 13.41
C ARG A 131 -6.25 5.87 13.75
N GLU A 132 -6.68 4.62 13.63
CA GLU A 132 -5.83 3.45 13.84
C GLU A 132 -4.62 3.44 12.90
N CYS A 133 -4.83 3.68 11.60
CA CYS A 133 -3.75 3.73 10.62
C CYS A 133 -2.71 4.81 10.96
N ARG A 134 -3.13 6.00 11.39
CA ARG A 134 -2.22 7.05 11.88
C ARG A 134 -1.51 6.63 13.17
N GLY A 135 -2.21 5.96 14.09
CA GLY A 135 -1.62 5.39 15.31
C GLY A 135 -0.49 4.41 14.99
N SER A 136 -0.69 3.51 14.02
CA SER A 136 0.36 2.61 13.54
C SER A 136 1.55 3.37 12.95
N ALA A 137 1.30 4.42 12.16
CA ALA A 137 2.38 5.26 11.62
C ALA A 137 3.19 5.97 12.73
N ILE A 138 2.53 6.43 13.80
CA ILE A 138 3.19 7.06 14.96
C ILE A 138 4.01 6.04 15.74
N ALA A 139 3.46 4.86 16.01
CA ALA A 139 4.17 3.80 16.74
C ALA A 139 5.51 3.43 16.09
N ILE A 140 5.60 3.48 14.75
CA ILE A 140 6.84 3.27 14.01
C ILE A 140 7.89 4.36 14.31
N LEU A 141 7.48 5.62 14.48
CA LEU A 141 8.38 6.73 14.83
C LEU A 141 8.91 6.63 16.27
N GLU A 142 8.13 6.07 17.18
CA GLU A 142 8.50 5.92 18.61
C GLU A 142 9.52 4.81 18.86
N THR A 143 9.88 4.04 17.84
CA THR A 143 10.86 2.94 17.90
C THR A 143 12.33 3.42 17.85
N TRP A 144 12.57 4.73 17.98
CA TRP A 144 13.89 5.40 17.95
C TRP A 144 14.29 6.02 19.29
#